data_AF-A0A8D2Q4U6-F1
#
_entry.id   AF-A0A8D2Q4U6-F1
#
_cell.length_a   1.000
_cell.length_b   1.000
_cell.length_c   1.000
_cell.angle_alpha   90.00
_cell.angle_beta   90.00
_cell.angle_gamma   90.00
#
_symmetry.space_group_name_H-M   'P 1'
#
loop_
_entity.id
_entity.type
_entity.pdbx_description
1 polymer ?
#
loop_
_entity_poly.entity_id
_entity_poly.type
_entity_poly.pdbx_seq_one_letter_code
_entity_poly.pdbx_strand_id
1 'polypeptide(L)'
;MQDMAVGEELSSCSSGQPVFLASWSNLQQGTAEPAETCFQKKRMASGNPRELDPGSQPAQIGEGTLETESVSLAVGEGFPNEISLSFYVKSRSGQGLNPQLHEAARKKLWALENDDKDVCALFKELSARLVCIQAQEDRFLLSFKTVEEIWKFSTYLALGYVGCCLEHLLFTPEYWLNCALVEDTEIRVTIDEDLMATMYLGLLLQEGNFFARAVLNVLAEEEGEDLKLYENELVHVKDIGHEAKWEGTSLLTDQRGLVPVTTIEPLPHPFYQWFLKNYPMSCGISKQISGADSLQTGQGKYTVTEDHRGNGWDELSFCKGDILEVIGFLIPGLPWFIGKSTTSGSIGFVQTKYVHPETYEPTSLKQALDCTKQSLRIFIDLEETVRTSQAWLQAGRLYYQMQEDELVDMYLQAAIQTALKPEELHLAMELYEEAGDVFFNGIRNRQRAVEYYRGGAVPLARKLKTVRTELRIFNKLTELQIGLRNYENALECATMAVRLSVDVGDQWQEVVAFHRLATVYYFLQMYEMAEDCYLRTLSLRSPLLQGAQEALYYSKVYCRLGDLTLNKLKDEQDAASYFLLALAATTELHDQTWQDKIQARLAQVNSTSQTDKSPKGWTSYRARWLSERRQAV
;
A
#
# COMPACT_ATOMS: atom_id res chain seq x y z
N MET A 1 -2.91 -46.17 -49.58
CA MET A 1 -1.83 -45.88 -48.62
C MET A 1 -2.16 -44.52 -48.05
N GLN A 2 -2.81 -44.47 -46.89
CA GLN A 2 -2.28 -44.82 -45.56
C GLN A 2 -1.29 -43.75 -45.10
N ASP A 3 -1.66 -42.90 -44.14
CA ASP A 3 -1.98 -43.19 -42.71
C ASP A 3 -0.69 -43.43 -41.92
N MET A 4 -0.31 -42.47 -41.07
CA MET A 4 -0.78 -42.45 -39.68
C MET A 4 -0.46 -41.10 -39.04
N ALA A 5 -1.29 -40.70 -38.07
CA ALA A 5 -1.03 -39.57 -37.18
C ALA A 5 -0.81 -40.07 -35.75
N VAL A 6 0.24 -39.57 -35.11
CA VAL A 6 0.45 -39.58 -33.65
C VAL A 6 1.12 -38.23 -33.34
N GLY A 7 0.75 -37.47 -32.31
CA GLY A 7 -0.28 -37.76 -31.29
C GLY A 7 0.23 -37.50 -29.88
N GLU A 8 0.90 -36.36 -29.66
CA GLU A 8 1.28 -35.89 -28.33
C GLU A 8 0.55 -34.58 -28.04
N GLU A 9 -0.36 -34.62 -27.06
CA GLU A 9 -1.09 -33.46 -26.58
C GLU A 9 -0.20 -32.66 -25.63
N LEU A 10 0.33 -31.52 -26.09
CA LEU A 10 0.87 -30.50 -25.18
C LEU A 10 -0.30 -29.91 -24.39
N SER A 11 -0.54 -30.46 -23.19
CA SER A 11 -1.54 -29.97 -22.25
C SER A 11 -1.26 -28.52 -21.90
N SER A 12 -2.00 -27.60 -22.51
CA SER A 12 -1.93 -26.17 -22.18
C SER A 12 -2.44 -26.00 -20.75
N CYS A 13 -1.53 -25.79 -19.80
CA CYS A 13 -1.87 -25.27 -18.49
C CYS A 13 -2.60 -23.94 -18.69
N SER A 14 -3.91 -23.95 -18.49
CA SER A 14 -4.75 -22.76 -18.56
C SER A 14 -4.22 -21.74 -17.56
N SER A 15 -3.84 -20.56 -18.05
CA SER A 15 -3.57 -19.40 -17.20
C SER A 15 -4.88 -19.00 -16.52
N GLY A 16 -5.12 -19.57 -15.33
CA GLY A 16 -6.28 -19.23 -14.51
C GLY A 16 -6.29 -17.74 -14.25
N GLN A 17 -7.27 -17.05 -14.82
CA GLN A 17 -7.64 -15.72 -14.33
C GLN A 17 -8.09 -15.88 -12.87
N PRO A 18 -7.85 -14.90 -11.98
CA PRO A 18 -8.55 -14.87 -10.71
C PRO A 18 -10.05 -14.87 -11.00
N VAL A 19 -10.74 -15.91 -10.55
CA VAL A 19 -12.19 -16.03 -10.71
C VAL A 19 -12.82 -15.00 -9.76
N PHE A 20 -13.80 -14.25 -10.27
CA PHE A 20 -14.57 -13.33 -9.44
C PHE A 20 -15.37 -14.13 -8.41
N LEU A 21 -15.83 -13.46 -7.34
CA LEU A 21 -16.93 -13.96 -6.49
C LEU A 21 -17.96 -14.73 -7.33
N ALA A 22 -18.46 -15.86 -6.81
CA ALA A 22 -19.68 -16.49 -7.32
C ALA A 22 -20.77 -15.41 -7.37
N SER A 23 -21.13 -14.96 -8.58
CA SER A 23 -21.27 -13.51 -8.76
C SER A 23 -22.46 -12.91 -8.04
N TRP A 24 -22.27 -11.67 -7.57
CA TRP A 24 -23.35 -10.84 -7.05
C TRP A 24 -24.51 -10.70 -8.07
N SER A 25 -24.19 -10.80 -9.38
CA SER A 25 -25.16 -10.88 -10.46
C SER A 25 -25.86 -12.24 -10.63
N ASN A 26 -25.28 -13.36 -10.19
CA ASN A 26 -25.96 -14.67 -10.17
C ASN A 26 -27.06 -14.69 -9.09
N LEU A 27 -26.83 -14.04 -7.94
CA LEU A 27 -27.88 -13.77 -6.94
C LEU A 27 -29.00 -12.85 -7.48
N GLN A 28 -28.74 -12.12 -8.56
CA GLN A 28 -29.73 -11.28 -9.26
C GLN A 28 -30.34 -11.98 -10.51
N GLN A 29 -29.89 -13.20 -10.85
CA GLN A 29 -30.31 -13.94 -12.05
C GLN A 29 -30.57 -15.43 -11.79
N GLY A 30 -31.55 -15.72 -10.92
CA GLY A 30 -32.22 -17.03 -10.84
C GLY A 30 -33.69 -16.84 -10.45
N THR A 31 -34.67 -17.51 -11.05
CA THR A 31 -34.60 -18.70 -11.93
C THR A 31 -35.16 -18.44 -13.35
N ALA A 32 -34.38 -18.75 -14.38
CA ALA A 32 -34.88 -18.90 -15.76
C ALA A 32 -34.00 -19.88 -16.57
N GLU A 33 -34.23 -21.18 -16.46
CA GLU A 33 -33.55 -22.17 -17.29
C GLU A 33 -34.04 -22.10 -18.76
N PRO A 34 -33.14 -21.97 -19.76
CA PRO A 34 -33.49 -22.20 -21.15
C PRO A 34 -33.51 -23.71 -21.45
N ALA A 35 -34.71 -24.29 -21.52
CA ALA A 35 -34.87 -25.70 -21.87
C ALA A 35 -34.59 -25.93 -23.36
N GLU A 36 -33.45 -26.54 -23.72
CA GLU A 36 -33.27 -27.12 -25.05
C GLU A 36 -32.61 -28.51 -25.04
N THR A 37 -33.28 -29.42 -25.74
CA THR A 37 -33.16 -30.87 -25.68
C THR A 37 -31.79 -31.46 -26.05
N CYS A 38 -31.32 -32.45 -25.28
CA CYS A 38 -30.44 -33.50 -25.80
C CYS A 38 -31.09 -34.89 -25.63
N PHE A 39 -31.35 -35.59 -26.74
CA PHE A 39 -31.90 -36.95 -26.73
C PHE A 39 -30.82 -37.98 -26.39
N GLN A 40 -31.07 -38.85 -25.40
CA GLN A 40 -30.53 -40.22 -25.40
C GLN A 40 -31.64 -41.26 -25.52
N LYS A 41 -31.32 -42.40 -26.15
CA LYS A 41 -32.33 -43.33 -26.70
C LYS A 41 -31.91 -44.78 -26.50
N LYS A 42 -32.76 -45.55 -25.78
CA LYS A 42 -32.55 -46.94 -25.32
C LYS A 42 -31.63 -47.03 -24.08
N ARG A 43 -31.76 -48.03 -23.20
CA ARG A 43 -32.37 -49.38 -23.37
C ARG A 43 -33.19 -49.84 -22.15
N MET A 44 -33.97 -50.90 -22.36
CA MET A 44 -35.03 -51.43 -21.46
C MET A 44 -34.52 -52.08 -20.16
N ALA A 45 -35.34 -52.03 -19.11
CA ALA A 45 -35.69 -53.19 -18.26
C ALA A 45 -37.08 -52.99 -17.60
N SER A 46 -37.68 -54.08 -17.12
CA SER A 46 -39.04 -54.17 -16.55
C SER A 46 -39.24 -53.52 -15.16
N GLY A 47 -40.44 -53.09 -14.75
CA GLY A 47 -41.71 -52.96 -15.51
C GLY A 47 -43.00 -53.14 -14.68
N ASN A 48 -44.12 -52.74 -15.32
CA ASN A 48 -45.54 -53.01 -15.01
C ASN A 48 -46.23 -52.35 -13.76
N PRO A 49 -47.57 -52.15 -13.82
CA PRO A 49 -48.16 -50.87 -13.36
C PRO A 49 -49.46 -50.97 -12.52
N ARG A 50 -49.99 -49.80 -12.14
CA ARG A 50 -51.43 -49.48 -11.91
C ARG A 50 -51.67 -48.03 -12.43
N GLU A 51 -52.72 -47.68 -13.18
CA GLU A 51 -54.19 -47.75 -12.91
C GLU A 51 -54.62 -46.82 -11.76
N LEU A 52 -55.60 -45.90 -11.82
CA LEU A 52 -56.62 -45.39 -12.79
C LEU A 52 -56.96 -43.91 -12.36
N ASP A 53 -57.65 -42.99 -13.05
CA ASP A 53 -58.32 -42.86 -14.37
C ASP A 53 -58.43 -41.33 -14.77
N PRO A 54 -58.99 -40.91 -15.94
CA PRO A 54 -58.91 -39.51 -16.44
C PRO A 54 -60.13 -38.60 -16.15
N GLY A 55 -59.97 -37.27 -16.35
CA GLY A 55 -61.03 -36.26 -16.17
C GLY A 55 -60.95 -35.02 -17.09
N SER A 56 -61.57 -35.13 -18.27
CA SER A 56 -62.17 -34.07 -19.14
C SER A 56 -61.68 -32.59 -19.13
N GLN A 57 -61.18 -32.18 -20.30
CA GLN A 57 -61.17 -30.83 -20.93
C GLN A 57 -62.57 -30.12 -21.02
N PRO A 58 -62.71 -28.87 -21.55
CA PRO A 58 -61.75 -27.75 -21.71
C PRO A 58 -62.29 -26.32 -21.36
N ALA A 59 -61.37 -25.35 -21.33
CA ALA A 59 -61.47 -23.93 -21.77
C ALA A 59 -62.58 -22.98 -21.26
N GLN A 60 -62.14 -21.81 -20.76
CA GLN A 60 -62.69 -20.51 -21.15
C GLN A 60 -61.62 -19.39 -21.05
N ILE A 61 -61.81 -18.30 -21.78
CA ILE A 61 -60.96 -17.10 -21.75
C ILE A 61 -61.61 -16.08 -20.82
N GLY A 62 -60.83 -15.46 -19.93
CA GLY A 62 -61.26 -14.34 -19.11
C GLY A 62 -60.05 -13.50 -18.68
N GLU A 63 -60.18 -12.18 -18.72
CA GLU A 63 -59.15 -11.25 -18.25
C GLU A 63 -59.07 -11.30 -16.72
N GLY A 64 -57.86 -11.40 -16.18
CA GLY A 64 -57.60 -11.51 -14.75
C GLY A 64 -56.24 -10.95 -14.39
N THR A 65 -56.24 -10.05 -13.42
CA THR A 65 -55.09 -9.36 -12.82
C THR A 65 -53.89 -10.29 -12.63
N LEU A 66 -52.69 -9.85 -13.05
CA LEU A 66 -51.44 -10.39 -12.51
C LEU A 66 -51.33 -9.96 -11.05
N GLU A 67 -51.78 -10.82 -10.13
CA GLU A 67 -51.35 -10.73 -8.74
C GLU A 67 -49.84 -10.98 -8.71
N THR A 68 -49.09 -10.00 -8.24
CA THR A 68 -47.65 -10.13 -8.01
C THR A 68 -47.43 -11.07 -6.84
N GLU A 69 -47.18 -12.36 -7.13
CA GLU A 69 -46.61 -13.27 -6.15
C GLU A 69 -45.24 -12.73 -5.71
N SER A 70 -45.20 -12.14 -4.52
CA SER A 70 -44.00 -11.59 -3.91
C SER A 70 -43.08 -12.74 -3.46
N VAL A 71 -42.22 -13.19 -4.38
CA VAL A 71 -41.12 -14.13 -4.07
C VAL A 71 -40.30 -13.53 -2.93
N SER A 72 -40.32 -14.17 -1.76
CA SER A 72 -39.67 -13.65 -0.57
C SER A 72 -38.20 -14.08 -0.54
N LEU A 73 -37.27 -13.12 -0.54
CA LEU A 73 -35.85 -13.37 -0.28
C LEU A 73 -35.64 -13.61 1.22
N ALA A 74 -35.99 -14.81 1.67
CA ALA A 74 -35.77 -15.27 3.03
C ALA A 74 -34.26 -15.35 3.35
N VAL A 75 -33.74 -14.29 3.99
CA VAL A 75 -32.33 -14.16 4.38
C VAL A 75 -31.93 -15.29 5.34
N GLY A 76 -31.33 -16.36 4.80
CA GLY A 76 -30.74 -17.44 5.59
C GLY A 76 -30.56 -18.78 4.85
N GLU A 77 -31.50 -19.17 3.99
CA GLU A 77 -31.51 -20.53 3.41
C GLU A 77 -30.80 -20.59 2.04
N GLY A 78 -29.48 -20.83 2.06
CA GLY A 78 -28.71 -21.08 0.84
C GLY A 78 -27.18 -21.05 0.99
N PHE A 79 -26.66 -20.37 2.02
CA PHE A 79 -25.22 -20.27 2.24
C PHE A 79 -24.65 -21.52 2.93
N PRO A 80 -23.46 -22.01 2.52
CA PRO A 80 -22.78 -23.11 3.20
C PRO A 80 -22.33 -22.68 4.60
N ASN A 81 -22.45 -23.58 5.58
CA ASN A 81 -22.00 -23.35 6.97
C ASN A 81 -20.66 -24.03 7.30
N GLU A 82 -20.16 -24.87 6.40
CA GLU A 82 -18.98 -25.71 6.59
C GLU A 82 -18.05 -25.62 5.38
N ILE A 83 -16.74 -25.73 5.61
CA ILE A 83 -15.71 -25.64 4.58
C ILE A 83 -14.58 -26.65 4.84
N SER A 84 -14.15 -27.34 3.79
CA SER A 84 -13.07 -28.32 3.87
C SER A 84 -11.70 -27.66 3.76
N LEU A 85 -10.93 -27.69 4.84
CA LEU A 85 -9.51 -27.40 4.84
C LEU A 85 -8.74 -28.68 4.59
N SER A 86 -8.01 -28.75 3.48
CA SER A 86 -7.11 -29.87 3.14
C SER A 86 -5.65 -29.47 3.33
N PHE A 87 -4.76 -30.42 3.61
CA PHE A 87 -3.32 -30.14 3.71
C PHE A 87 -2.46 -31.25 3.09
N TYR A 88 -1.24 -30.88 2.69
CA TYR A 88 -0.23 -31.83 2.23
C TYR A 88 1.19 -31.38 2.61
N VAL A 89 2.10 -32.34 2.80
CA VAL A 89 3.50 -32.08 3.16
C VAL A 89 4.36 -32.13 1.90
N LYS A 90 5.16 -31.10 1.65
CA LYS A 90 6.14 -31.05 0.55
C LYS A 90 7.54 -30.62 1.03
N SER A 91 8.53 -30.86 0.18
CA SER A 91 9.91 -30.38 0.34
C SER A 91 10.06 -28.95 -0.20
N ARG A 92 10.86 -28.10 0.47
CA ARG A 92 11.19 -26.73 0.04
C ARG A 92 12.28 -26.75 -1.03
N SER A 93 13.31 -27.59 -0.88
CA SER A 93 14.41 -27.75 -1.84
C SER A 93 14.02 -28.58 -3.07
N GLY A 94 13.18 -29.61 -2.89
CA GLY A 94 12.75 -30.53 -3.94
C GLY A 94 11.43 -30.18 -4.63
N GLN A 95 10.64 -29.25 -4.07
CA GLN A 95 9.28 -28.84 -4.47
C GLN A 95 8.20 -29.95 -4.53
N GLY A 96 8.57 -31.23 -4.55
CA GLY A 96 7.65 -32.37 -4.57
C GLY A 96 7.07 -32.74 -3.20
N LEU A 97 6.02 -33.56 -3.23
CA LEU A 97 5.40 -34.17 -2.04
C LEU A 97 6.40 -35.01 -1.24
N ASN A 98 6.35 -34.93 0.09
CA ASN A 98 7.11 -35.79 0.99
C ASN A 98 6.17 -36.88 1.56
N PRO A 99 6.07 -38.07 0.95
CA PRO A 99 5.09 -39.08 1.35
C PRO A 99 5.35 -39.64 2.76
N GLN A 100 6.60 -39.67 3.22
CA GLN A 100 6.96 -40.23 4.54
C GLN A 100 6.52 -39.29 5.67
N LEU A 101 6.77 -37.98 5.53
CA LEU A 101 6.28 -36.99 6.50
C LEU A 101 4.77 -36.80 6.40
N HIS A 102 4.17 -36.89 5.20
CA HIS A 102 2.72 -36.84 5.03
C HIS A 102 2.01 -38.04 5.70
N GLU A 103 2.54 -39.26 5.56
CA GLU A 103 2.00 -40.44 6.27
C GLU A 103 2.18 -40.32 7.80
N ALA A 104 3.26 -39.70 8.28
CA ALA A 104 3.45 -39.40 9.70
C ALA A 104 2.42 -38.39 10.23
N ALA A 105 2.21 -37.28 9.50
CA ALA A 105 1.20 -36.28 9.81
C ALA A 105 -0.22 -36.87 9.82
N ARG A 106 -0.57 -37.72 8.83
CA ARG A 106 -1.84 -38.45 8.79
C ARG A 106 -2.02 -39.39 9.99
N LYS A 107 -0.97 -40.12 10.41
CA LYS A 107 -1.01 -40.97 11.61
C LYS A 107 -1.25 -40.16 12.89
N LYS A 108 -0.69 -38.95 13.01
CA LYS A 108 -0.98 -38.02 14.12
C LYS A 108 -2.41 -37.49 14.05
N LEU A 109 -2.93 -37.20 12.85
CA LEU A 109 -4.31 -36.76 12.62
C LEU A 109 -5.34 -37.81 13.07
N TRP A 110 -5.13 -39.10 12.75
CA TRP A 110 -5.98 -40.22 13.21
C TRP A 110 -6.04 -40.33 14.75
N ALA A 111 -4.96 -39.98 15.45
CA ALA A 111 -4.96 -39.94 16.92
C ALA A 111 -5.77 -38.75 17.45
N LEU A 112 -5.67 -37.59 16.78
CA LEU A 112 -6.38 -36.35 17.14
C LEU A 112 -7.89 -36.41 16.81
N GLU A 113 -8.32 -37.24 15.85
CA GLU A 113 -9.74 -37.51 15.56
C GLU A 113 -10.52 -38.07 16.77
N ASN A 114 -9.81 -38.61 17.77
CA ASN A 114 -10.39 -39.19 19.00
C ASN A 114 -10.18 -38.34 20.27
N ASP A 115 -9.25 -37.38 20.24
CA ASP A 115 -9.08 -36.35 21.28
C ASP A 115 -8.75 -35.02 20.62
N ASP A 116 -9.82 -34.32 20.23
CA ASP A 116 -9.79 -33.13 19.37
C ASP A 116 -9.47 -31.84 20.13
N LYS A 117 -9.29 -31.87 21.45
CA LYS A 117 -9.18 -30.68 22.30
C LYS A 117 -8.09 -29.71 21.85
N ASP A 118 -6.91 -30.24 21.52
CA ASP A 118 -5.76 -29.46 21.07
C ASP A 118 -6.00 -28.86 19.66
N VAL A 119 -6.75 -29.56 18.82
CA VAL A 119 -7.13 -29.12 17.46
C VAL A 119 -8.21 -28.04 17.51
N CYS A 120 -9.22 -28.23 18.37
CA CYS A 120 -10.23 -27.25 18.72
C CYS A 120 -9.62 -25.98 19.31
N ALA A 121 -8.59 -26.10 20.17
CA ALA A 121 -7.84 -24.96 20.69
C ALA A 121 -7.09 -24.22 19.57
N LEU A 122 -6.33 -24.95 18.73
CA LEU A 122 -5.55 -24.36 17.64
C LEU A 122 -6.43 -23.60 16.64
N PHE A 123 -7.52 -24.21 16.14
CA PHE A 123 -8.40 -23.52 15.21
C PHE A 123 -9.11 -22.33 15.85
N LYS A 124 -9.46 -22.41 17.13
CA LYS A 124 -10.04 -21.27 17.86
C LYS A 124 -9.06 -20.11 18.02
N GLU A 125 -7.76 -20.36 18.18
CA GLU A 125 -6.72 -19.32 18.14
C GLU A 125 -6.57 -18.73 16.74
N LEU A 126 -6.60 -19.58 15.69
CA LEU A 126 -6.68 -19.15 14.29
C LEU A 126 -8.04 -18.51 13.90
N SER A 127 -8.98 -18.38 14.84
CA SER A 127 -10.32 -17.81 14.66
C SER A 127 -11.26 -18.58 13.73
N ALA A 128 -11.09 -19.90 13.62
CA ALA A 128 -12.04 -20.85 13.04
C ALA A 128 -12.68 -21.76 14.10
N ARG A 129 -13.76 -22.45 13.73
CA ARG A 129 -14.43 -23.46 14.58
C ARG A 129 -14.29 -24.83 13.92
N LEU A 130 -13.61 -25.76 14.58
CA LEU A 130 -13.57 -27.15 14.13
C LEU A 130 -14.98 -27.76 14.22
N VAL A 131 -15.44 -28.39 13.14
CA VAL A 131 -16.69 -29.15 13.07
C VAL A 131 -16.38 -30.64 13.23
N CYS A 132 -15.43 -31.15 12.45
CA CYS A 132 -14.87 -32.48 12.62
C CYS A 132 -13.49 -32.61 11.93
N ILE A 133 -12.80 -33.71 12.24
CA ILE A 133 -11.56 -34.13 11.57
C ILE A 133 -11.93 -35.29 10.63
N GLN A 134 -11.42 -35.27 9.41
CA GLN A 134 -11.62 -36.32 8.39
C GLN A 134 -10.26 -36.92 8.02
N ALA A 135 -9.70 -37.75 8.90
CA ALA A 135 -8.33 -38.23 8.77
C ALA A 135 -8.10 -39.26 7.64
N GLN A 136 -9.17 -39.66 6.94
CA GLN A 136 -9.09 -40.46 5.71
C GLN A 136 -8.79 -39.60 4.46
N GLU A 137 -9.15 -38.31 4.48
CA GLU A 137 -9.04 -37.39 3.35
C GLU A 137 -8.01 -36.27 3.56
N ASP A 138 -7.26 -36.31 4.67
CA ASP A 138 -6.35 -35.24 5.15
C ASP A 138 -7.06 -33.88 5.29
N ARG A 139 -8.29 -33.92 5.80
CA ARG A 139 -9.19 -32.76 5.89
C ARG A 139 -9.62 -32.44 7.31
N PHE A 140 -9.88 -31.16 7.53
CA PHE A 140 -10.62 -30.62 8.67
C PHE A 140 -11.86 -29.93 8.11
N LEU A 141 -13.05 -30.20 8.67
CA LEU A 141 -14.21 -29.37 8.40
C LEU A 141 -14.22 -28.22 9.40
N LEU A 142 -14.24 -27.00 8.88
CA LEU A 142 -14.30 -25.76 9.65
C LEU A 142 -15.63 -25.07 9.44
N SER A 143 -16.05 -24.27 10.42
CA SER A 143 -17.17 -23.33 10.32
C SER A 143 -16.78 -21.97 10.89
N PHE A 144 -17.53 -20.95 10.52
CA PHE A 144 -17.35 -19.57 10.99
C PHE A 144 -18.71 -18.99 11.37
N LYS A 145 -18.76 -18.16 12.41
CA LYS A 145 -19.99 -17.53 12.91
C LYS A 145 -20.03 -16.01 12.69
N THR A 146 -18.89 -15.37 12.46
CA THR A 146 -18.82 -13.91 12.27
C THR A 146 -17.89 -13.56 11.11
N VAL A 147 -18.07 -12.36 10.54
CA VAL A 147 -17.10 -11.80 9.59
C VAL A 147 -15.72 -11.62 10.25
N GLU A 148 -15.68 -11.41 11.57
CA GLU A 148 -14.42 -11.32 12.33
C GLU A 148 -13.61 -12.63 12.33
N GLU A 149 -14.30 -13.77 12.42
CA GLU A 149 -13.68 -15.09 12.37
C GLU A 149 -13.08 -15.38 10.99
N ILE A 150 -13.82 -15.09 9.90
CA ILE A 150 -13.32 -15.32 8.54
C ILE A 150 -12.09 -14.47 8.20
N TRP A 151 -12.07 -13.16 8.46
CA TRP A 151 -10.92 -12.35 8.00
C TRP A 151 -9.61 -12.71 8.71
N LYS A 152 -9.68 -13.04 10.02
CA LYS A 152 -8.49 -13.48 10.77
C LYS A 152 -7.97 -14.76 10.15
N PHE A 153 -8.86 -15.73 9.97
CA PHE A 153 -8.50 -17.02 9.40
C PHE A 153 -7.96 -16.90 7.96
N SER A 154 -8.61 -16.14 7.08
CA SER A 154 -8.16 -15.95 5.69
C SER A 154 -6.82 -15.20 5.62
N THR A 155 -6.57 -14.27 6.54
CA THR A 155 -5.27 -13.56 6.65
C THR A 155 -4.18 -14.50 7.16
N TYR A 156 -4.45 -15.32 8.18
CA TYR A 156 -3.50 -16.34 8.64
C TYR A 156 -3.23 -17.43 7.58
N LEU A 157 -4.21 -17.73 6.72
CA LEU A 157 -4.04 -18.65 5.59
C LEU A 157 -3.16 -18.03 4.50
N ALA A 158 -3.44 -16.80 4.08
CA ALA A 158 -2.68 -16.09 3.05
C ALA A 158 -1.21 -15.85 3.43
N LEU A 159 -0.93 -15.63 4.72
CA LEU A 159 0.42 -15.49 5.27
C LEU A 159 1.08 -16.84 5.61
N GLY A 160 0.43 -17.97 5.32
CA GLY A 160 0.97 -19.32 5.57
C GLY A 160 0.99 -19.78 7.03
N TYR A 161 0.59 -18.94 7.99
CA TYR A 161 0.59 -19.27 9.42
C TYR A 161 -0.22 -20.52 9.76
N VAL A 162 -1.33 -20.80 9.05
CA VAL A 162 -2.12 -22.02 9.26
C VAL A 162 -1.28 -23.28 8.97
N GLY A 163 -0.40 -23.25 7.97
CA GLY A 163 0.54 -24.35 7.69
C GLY A 163 1.56 -24.53 8.81
N CYS A 164 2.22 -23.44 9.23
CA CYS A 164 3.16 -23.45 10.35
C CYS A 164 2.53 -23.94 11.67
N CYS A 165 1.27 -23.59 11.92
CA CYS A 165 0.49 -24.07 13.08
C CYS A 165 0.23 -25.58 13.00
N LEU A 166 -0.12 -26.09 11.82
CA LEU A 166 -0.29 -27.53 11.60
C LEU A 166 1.02 -28.31 11.72
N GLU A 167 2.18 -27.72 11.38
CA GLU A 167 3.49 -28.36 11.59
C GLU A 167 3.75 -28.64 13.08
N HIS A 168 3.37 -27.72 13.98
CA HIS A 168 3.50 -27.90 15.43
C HIS A 168 2.49 -28.91 16.01
N LEU A 169 1.33 -29.07 15.39
CA LEU A 169 0.29 -30.03 15.82
C LEU A 169 0.55 -31.46 15.32
N LEU A 170 1.03 -31.60 14.08
CA LEU A 170 1.09 -32.86 13.34
C LEU A 170 2.44 -33.58 13.42
N PHE A 171 3.52 -32.88 13.78
CA PHE A 171 4.84 -33.50 13.97
C PHE A 171 5.22 -33.67 15.45
N THR A 172 6.01 -34.70 15.74
CA THR A 172 6.40 -35.05 17.12
C THR A 172 7.68 -34.32 17.56
N PRO A 173 8.01 -34.26 18.87
CA PRO A 173 9.20 -33.56 19.35
C PRO A 173 10.52 -34.02 18.71
N GLU A 174 10.61 -35.28 18.25
CA GLU A 174 11.80 -35.83 17.59
C GLU A 174 12.06 -35.23 16.20
N TYR A 175 11.02 -34.76 15.50
CA TYR A 175 11.15 -34.06 14.22
C TYR A 175 11.83 -32.71 14.40
N TRP A 176 11.43 -31.95 15.43
CA TRP A 176 11.98 -30.62 15.76
C TRP A 176 13.47 -30.64 16.17
N LEU A 177 14.01 -31.82 16.49
CA LEU A 177 15.45 -32.00 16.78
C LEU A 177 16.31 -32.16 15.52
N ASN A 178 15.71 -32.28 14.33
CA ASN A 178 16.45 -32.43 13.07
C ASN A 178 16.29 -31.18 12.18
N CYS A 179 17.13 -30.18 12.41
CA CYS A 179 17.10 -28.89 11.70
C CYS A 179 17.06 -29.05 10.17
N ALA A 180 17.79 -30.03 9.62
CA ALA A 180 17.83 -30.26 8.17
C ALA A 180 16.53 -30.82 7.58
N LEU A 181 15.67 -31.46 8.39
CA LEU A 181 14.29 -31.80 7.99
C LEU A 181 13.34 -30.62 8.21
N VAL A 182 13.49 -29.87 9.30
CA VAL A 182 12.65 -28.70 9.61
C VAL A 182 12.81 -27.61 8.54
N GLU A 183 14.06 -27.29 8.15
CA GLU A 183 14.38 -26.30 7.12
C GLU A 183 13.89 -26.70 5.71
N ASP A 184 13.72 -28.00 5.43
CA ASP A 184 13.23 -28.50 4.13
C ASP A 184 11.72 -28.78 4.11
N THR A 185 11.01 -28.78 5.24
CA THR A 185 9.59 -29.16 5.26
C THR A 185 8.67 -27.94 5.15
N GLU A 186 7.58 -28.06 4.40
CA GLU A 186 6.50 -27.07 4.35
C GLU A 186 5.14 -27.80 4.24
N ILE A 187 4.27 -27.60 5.23
CA ILE A 187 2.85 -27.98 5.12
C ILE A 187 2.13 -26.91 4.31
N ARG A 188 1.60 -27.31 3.15
CA ARG A 188 0.65 -26.49 2.40
C ARG A 188 -0.77 -26.83 2.78
N VAL A 189 -1.58 -25.78 2.81
CA VAL A 189 -3.00 -25.81 3.14
C VAL A 189 -3.77 -25.31 1.92
N THR A 190 -4.82 -26.02 1.54
CA THR A 190 -5.67 -25.72 0.39
C THR A 190 -7.13 -25.75 0.80
N ILE A 191 -7.85 -24.70 0.44
CA ILE A 191 -9.25 -24.45 0.79
C ILE A 191 -9.97 -23.98 -0.49
N ASP A 192 -11.27 -24.27 -0.57
CA ASP A 192 -12.15 -23.76 -1.63
C ASP A 192 -12.38 -22.25 -1.42
N GLU A 193 -11.76 -21.41 -2.26
CA GLU A 193 -11.83 -19.95 -2.16
C GLU A 193 -13.22 -19.41 -2.54
N ASP A 194 -13.89 -20.02 -3.51
CA ASP A 194 -15.26 -19.68 -3.92
C ASP A 194 -16.27 -19.98 -2.81
N LEU A 195 -16.12 -21.14 -2.15
CA LEU A 195 -16.94 -21.51 -0.99
C LEU A 195 -16.67 -20.57 0.18
N MET A 196 -15.42 -20.22 0.48
CA MET A 196 -15.08 -19.27 1.57
C MET A 196 -15.68 -17.88 1.31
N ALA A 197 -15.59 -17.40 0.07
CA ALA A 197 -16.16 -16.12 -0.31
C ALA A 197 -17.70 -16.13 -0.24
N THR A 198 -18.32 -17.27 -0.54
CA THR A 198 -19.77 -17.50 -0.39
C THR A 198 -20.19 -17.54 1.09
N MET A 199 -19.43 -18.21 1.97
CA MET A 199 -19.65 -18.17 3.43
C MET A 199 -19.57 -16.73 3.97
N TYR A 200 -18.55 -15.98 3.55
CA TYR A 200 -18.34 -14.60 3.92
C TYR A 200 -19.52 -13.70 3.51
N LEU A 201 -20.00 -13.84 2.27
CA LEU A 201 -21.18 -13.12 1.79
C LEU A 201 -22.43 -13.45 2.61
N GLY A 202 -22.63 -14.73 2.96
CA GLY A 202 -23.71 -15.15 3.84
C GLY A 202 -23.66 -14.49 5.23
N LEU A 203 -22.48 -14.44 5.85
CA LEU A 203 -22.31 -13.79 7.15
C LEU A 203 -22.43 -12.26 7.09
N LEU A 204 -21.98 -11.60 6.02
CA LEU A 204 -22.21 -10.17 5.78
C LEU A 204 -23.71 -9.83 5.77
N LEU A 205 -24.49 -10.62 5.03
CA LEU A 205 -25.94 -10.44 4.91
C LEU A 205 -26.67 -10.76 6.23
N GLN A 206 -26.24 -11.78 6.96
CA GLN A 206 -26.75 -12.08 8.31
C GLN A 206 -26.41 -10.99 9.35
N GLU A 207 -25.26 -10.32 9.23
CA GLU A 207 -24.93 -9.14 10.05
C GLU A 207 -25.78 -7.91 9.69
N GLY A 208 -26.43 -7.90 8.51
CA GLY A 208 -27.36 -6.86 8.04
C GLY A 208 -26.76 -5.44 7.94
N ASN A 209 -25.43 -5.33 8.05
CA ASN A 209 -24.75 -4.06 8.29
C ASN A 209 -23.27 -4.17 7.88
N PHE A 210 -22.90 -3.61 6.73
CA PHE A 210 -21.57 -3.78 6.12
C PHE A 210 -21.15 -2.59 5.25
N PHE A 211 -19.95 -2.66 4.67
CA PHE A 211 -19.45 -1.69 3.70
C PHE A 211 -19.47 -2.30 2.29
N ALA A 212 -19.95 -1.50 1.34
CA ALA A 212 -20.05 -1.86 -0.07
C ALA A 212 -19.39 -0.80 -0.95
N ARG A 213 -19.06 -1.18 -2.18
CA ARG A 213 -18.57 -0.32 -3.25
C ARG A 213 -19.72 -0.06 -4.23
N ALA A 214 -19.95 1.19 -4.62
CA ALA A 214 -20.87 1.50 -5.70
C ALA A 214 -20.29 1.01 -7.05
N VAL A 215 -21.06 0.21 -7.78
CA VAL A 215 -20.67 -0.40 -9.07
C VAL A 215 -21.15 0.46 -10.26
N LEU A 216 -22.18 1.27 -10.04
CA LEU A 216 -22.78 2.16 -11.03
C LEU A 216 -23.02 3.53 -10.41
N ASN A 217 -22.95 4.59 -11.22
CA ASN A 217 -23.30 5.94 -10.78
C ASN A 217 -24.82 6.04 -10.55
N VAL A 218 -25.23 6.33 -9.31
CA VAL A 218 -26.65 6.52 -8.93
C VAL A 218 -26.96 8.01 -8.94
N LEU A 219 -27.60 8.47 -10.02
CA LEU A 219 -28.16 9.81 -10.11
C LEU A 219 -29.59 9.78 -9.57
N ALA A 220 -29.79 10.21 -8.32
CA ALA A 220 -31.12 10.27 -7.72
C ALA A 220 -32.02 11.26 -8.50
N GLU A 221 -33.22 10.79 -8.84
CA GLU A 221 -34.29 11.58 -9.46
C GLU A 221 -34.75 12.71 -8.51
N GLU A 222 -35.23 13.82 -9.06
CA GLU A 222 -35.36 15.09 -8.30
C GLU A 222 -36.44 15.11 -7.20
N GLU A 223 -37.22 14.03 -7.04
CA GLU A 223 -38.23 13.85 -5.98
C GLU A 223 -38.04 12.56 -5.14
N GLY A 224 -36.91 11.85 -5.27
CA GLY A 224 -36.66 10.57 -4.57
C GLY A 224 -35.79 10.66 -3.29
N GLU A 225 -36.01 9.75 -2.35
CA GLU A 225 -35.16 9.56 -1.13
C GLU A 225 -33.83 8.83 -1.41
N ASP A 226 -33.44 8.70 -2.68
CA ASP A 226 -32.29 7.89 -3.10
C ASP A 226 -30.96 8.63 -2.89
N LEU A 227 -29.96 7.90 -2.38
CA LEU A 227 -28.62 8.43 -2.15
C LEU A 227 -27.87 8.58 -3.48
N LYS A 228 -27.35 9.78 -3.74
CA LYS A 228 -26.47 10.03 -4.89
C LYS A 228 -25.10 9.38 -4.63
N LEU A 229 -24.68 8.50 -5.53
CA LEU A 229 -23.45 7.71 -5.41
C LEU A 229 -22.63 7.75 -6.69
N TYR A 230 -21.31 7.86 -6.53
CA TYR A 230 -20.35 7.78 -7.63
C TYR A 230 -19.75 6.38 -7.76
N GLU A 231 -19.37 5.98 -8.97
CA GLU A 231 -18.71 4.70 -9.20
C GLU A 231 -17.42 4.56 -8.38
N ASN A 232 -17.24 3.40 -7.72
CA ASN A 232 -16.19 3.09 -6.75
C ASN A 232 -16.25 3.83 -5.40
N GLU A 233 -17.30 4.61 -5.13
CA GLU A 233 -17.55 5.19 -3.81
C GLU A 233 -17.80 4.11 -2.75
N LEU A 234 -17.26 4.31 -1.55
CA LEU A 234 -17.50 3.43 -0.40
C LEU A 234 -18.75 3.88 0.37
N VAL A 235 -19.67 2.95 0.58
CA VAL A 235 -20.97 3.16 1.22
C VAL A 235 -21.08 2.23 2.41
N HIS A 236 -21.47 2.78 3.57
CA HIS A 236 -21.93 1.98 4.69
C HIS A 236 -23.41 1.62 4.45
N VAL A 237 -23.71 0.34 4.30
CA VAL A 237 -25.04 -0.15 3.91
C VAL A 237 -25.63 -1.03 5.01
N LYS A 238 -26.89 -0.75 5.33
CA LYS A 238 -27.65 -1.43 6.37
C LYS A 238 -28.98 -1.91 5.80
N ASP A 239 -29.27 -3.19 5.99
CA ASP A 239 -30.54 -3.78 5.60
C ASP A 239 -31.68 -3.20 6.46
N ILE A 240 -32.83 -3.05 5.81
CA ILE A 240 -34.09 -2.51 6.36
C ILE A 240 -35.28 -3.44 6.08
N GLY A 241 -35.05 -4.62 5.50
CA GLY A 241 -36.09 -5.60 5.15
C GLY A 241 -36.83 -5.29 3.85
N HIS A 242 -36.37 -4.32 3.06
CA HIS A 242 -36.89 -4.01 1.73
C HIS A 242 -35.94 -4.55 0.66
N GLU A 243 -36.32 -5.64 0.01
CA GLU A 243 -35.46 -6.46 -0.88
C GLU A 243 -34.82 -5.69 -2.05
N ALA A 244 -35.40 -4.55 -2.47
CA ALA A 244 -34.91 -3.75 -3.60
C ALA A 244 -34.00 -2.58 -3.20
N LYS A 245 -34.09 -2.06 -1.97
CA LYS A 245 -33.40 -0.83 -1.51
C LYS A 245 -33.01 -0.90 -0.03
N TRP A 246 -31.77 -0.56 0.28
CA TRP A 246 -31.21 -0.55 1.65
C TRP A 246 -30.86 0.86 2.15
N GLU A 247 -30.70 1.04 3.47
CA GLU A 247 -30.24 2.32 4.06
C GLU A 247 -28.74 2.46 3.79
N GLY A 248 -28.36 3.39 2.91
CA GLY A 248 -26.98 3.75 2.65
C GLY A 248 -26.54 5.01 3.40
N THR A 249 -25.28 5.04 3.83
CA THR A 249 -24.56 6.25 4.27
C THR A 249 -23.26 6.36 3.48
N SER A 250 -23.08 7.45 2.73
CA SER A 250 -21.86 7.72 1.95
C SER A 250 -20.70 8.06 2.88
N LEU A 251 -19.58 7.34 2.79
CA LEU A 251 -18.35 7.66 3.57
C LEU A 251 -17.63 8.93 3.09
N LEU A 252 -18.01 9.44 1.91
CA LEU A 252 -17.45 10.64 1.30
C LEU A 252 -18.20 11.91 1.73
N THR A 253 -19.53 11.82 1.83
CA THR A 253 -20.42 12.98 2.02
C THR A 253 -21.14 12.99 3.38
N ASP A 254 -21.11 11.88 4.12
CA ASP A 254 -21.93 11.60 5.33
C ASP A 254 -23.45 11.73 5.11
N GLN A 255 -23.88 11.75 3.84
CA GLN A 255 -25.30 11.77 3.47
C GLN A 255 -25.91 10.37 3.59
N ARG A 256 -27.17 10.33 4.03
CA ARG A 256 -27.98 9.12 4.12
C ARG A 256 -29.14 9.16 3.14
N GLY A 257 -29.48 7.99 2.60
CA GLY A 257 -30.60 7.81 1.68
C GLY A 257 -30.75 6.34 1.32
N LEU A 258 -31.70 6.04 0.45
CA LEU A 258 -31.92 4.68 -0.04
C LEU A 258 -30.94 4.34 -1.18
N VAL A 259 -30.45 3.10 -1.19
CA VAL A 259 -29.50 2.60 -2.20
C VAL A 259 -30.05 1.32 -2.83
N PRO A 260 -30.25 1.27 -4.16
CA PRO A 260 -30.67 0.04 -4.84
C PRO A 260 -29.62 -1.07 -4.71
N VAL A 261 -30.03 -2.27 -4.33
CA VAL A 261 -29.13 -3.43 -4.09
C VAL A 261 -28.31 -3.80 -5.33
N THR A 262 -28.85 -3.55 -6.52
CA THR A 262 -28.20 -3.77 -7.82
C THR A 262 -27.06 -2.79 -8.14
N THR A 263 -26.93 -1.67 -7.42
CA THR A 263 -25.94 -0.61 -7.70
C THR A 263 -24.70 -0.69 -6.81
N ILE A 264 -24.66 -1.63 -5.87
CA ILE A 264 -23.60 -1.83 -4.89
C ILE A 264 -23.08 -3.26 -4.91
N GLU A 265 -21.82 -3.46 -4.54
CA GLU A 265 -21.16 -4.76 -4.35
C GLU A 265 -20.50 -4.79 -2.96
N PRO A 266 -20.75 -5.79 -2.09
CA PRO A 266 -20.09 -5.90 -0.79
C PRO A 266 -18.56 -6.01 -0.95
N LEU A 267 -17.77 -5.43 -0.04
CA LEU A 267 -16.31 -5.47 -0.15
C LEU A 267 -15.78 -6.92 -0.14
N PRO A 268 -15.16 -7.42 -1.22
CA PRO A 268 -15.01 -8.87 -1.44
C PRO A 268 -13.92 -9.53 -0.59
N HIS A 269 -13.01 -8.76 0.01
CA HIS A 269 -11.99 -9.29 0.92
C HIS A 269 -12.30 -8.91 2.39
N PRO A 270 -12.53 -9.90 3.28
CA PRO A 270 -13.01 -9.70 4.66
C PRO A 270 -12.23 -8.69 5.52
N PHE A 271 -10.92 -8.54 5.29
CA PHE A 271 -10.06 -7.61 6.04
C PHE A 271 -10.57 -6.15 6.00
N TYR A 272 -11.01 -5.66 4.83
CA TYR A 272 -11.44 -4.26 4.70
C TYR A 272 -12.74 -4.00 5.47
N GLN A 273 -13.64 -4.98 5.50
CA GLN A 273 -14.87 -4.92 6.28
C GLN A 273 -14.61 -4.79 7.78
N TRP A 274 -13.62 -5.52 8.30
CA TRP A 274 -13.20 -5.42 9.70
C TRP A 274 -12.45 -4.10 9.98
N PHE A 275 -11.53 -3.71 9.09
CA PHE A 275 -10.75 -2.49 9.26
C PHE A 275 -11.67 -1.25 9.36
N LEU A 276 -12.60 -1.10 8.42
CA LEU A 276 -13.55 0.02 8.41
C LEU A 276 -14.52 -0.03 9.61
N LYS A 277 -14.91 -1.23 10.09
CA LYS A 277 -15.75 -1.39 11.31
C LYS A 277 -15.03 -0.98 12.60
N ASN A 278 -13.70 -1.18 12.68
CA ASN A 278 -12.93 -0.90 13.90
C ASN A 278 -12.25 0.47 13.91
N TYR A 279 -11.92 1.03 12.75
CA TYR A 279 -11.23 2.31 12.61
C TYR A 279 -12.00 3.33 11.74
N PRO A 280 -13.31 3.60 12.01
CA PRO A 280 -14.11 4.53 11.20
C PRO A 280 -13.52 5.94 11.15
N MET A 281 -12.72 6.34 12.15
CA MET A 281 -12.07 7.65 12.24
C MET A 281 -10.68 7.71 11.55
N SER A 282 -10.09 6.60 11.08
CA SER A 282 -8.80 6.65 10.37
C SER A 282 -8.94 6.86 8.87
N CYS A 283 -10.10 6.50 8.30
CA CYS A 283 -10.40 6.72 6.89
C CYS A 283 -10.85 8.17 6.66
N GLY A 284 -9.88 9.06 6.46
CA GLY A 284 -10.09 10.46 6.08
C GLY A 284 -10.62 10.67 4.65
N ILE A 285 -11.69 9.95 4.27
CA ILE A 285 -12.31 9.97 2.93
C ILE A 285 -13.00 11.32 2.66
N SER A 286 -13.36 12.06 3.72
CA SER A 286 -13.95 13.39 3.63
C SER A 286 -13.06 14.36 2.83
N LYS A 287 -13.52 14.74 1.63
CA LYS A 287 -12.88 15.64 0.66
C LYS A 287 -11.68 15.10 -0.14
N GLN A 288 -11.73 13.84 -0.60
CA GLN A 288 -10.75 13.37 -1.60
C GLN A 288 -11.32 12.58 -2.81
N ILE A 289 -12.64 12.66 -3.06
CA ILE A 289 -13.29 12.06 -4.25
C ILE A 289 -14.30 13.06 -4.86
N SER A 290 -13.83 14.21 -5.34
CA SER A 290 -14.65 15.17 -6.10
C SER A 290 -13.85 15.73 -7.28
N GLY A 291 -13.80 14.94 -8.36
CA GLY A 291 -12.89 15.10 -9.50
C GLY A 291 -12.21 13.76 -9.79
N ALA A 292 -11.91 13.48 -11.07
CA ALA A 292 -11.48 12.16 -11.53
C ALA A 292 -9.98 11.84 -11.28
N ASP A 293 -9.46 12.27 -10.13
CA ASP A 293 -8.17 11.89 -9.55
C ASP A 293 -8.38 11.44 -8.10
N SER A 294 -9.16 10.37 -7.91
CA SER A 294 -8.92 9.46 -6.79
C SER A 294 -7.93 8.39 -7.24
N LEU A 295 -7.06 7.91 -6.35
CA LEU A 295 -6.50 6.56 -6.54
C LEU A 295 -7.69 5.60 -6.60
N GLN A 296 -8.05 5.12 -7.79
CA GLN A 296 -9.14 4.16 -7.93
C GLN A 296 -8.79 2.94 -7.07
N THR A 297 -9.72 2.58 -6.18
CA THR A 297 -9.65 1.41 -5.31
C THR A 297 -9.54 0.17 -6.21
N GLY A 298 -8.31 -0.26 -6.50
CA GLY A 298 -8.02 -1.04 -7.70
C GLY A 298 -7.25 -2.33 -7.45
N GLN A 299 -7.70 -3.38 -8.13
CA GLN A 299 -6.89 -4.58 -8.41
C GLN A 299 -5.92 -4.29 -9.55
N GLY A 300 -4.71 -4.84 -9.49
CA GLY A 300 -3.74 -4.64 -10.55
C GLY A 300 -2.37 -5.20 -10.24
N LYS A 301 -1.49 -5.08 -11.26
CA LYS A 301 -0.05 -5.32 -11.14
C LYS A 301 0.68 -4.01 -10.92
N TYR A 302 1.68 -4.06 -10.04
CA TYR A 302 2.44 -2.90 -9.61
C TYR A 302 3.93 -3.23 -9.65
N THR A 303 4.72 -2.37 -10.28
CA THR A 303 6.18 -2.47 -10.30
C THR A 303 6.76 -1.96 -8.99
N VAL A 304 7.74 -2.68 -8.44
CA VAL A 304 8.50 -2.28 -7.25
C VAL A 304 9.48 -1.15 -7.57
N THR A 305 9.47 -0.10 -6.75
CA THR A 305 10.28 1.10 -6.94
C THR A 305 11.65 1.05 -6.27
N GLU A 306 11.81 0.29 -5.19
CA GLU A 306 13.05 0.17 -4.40
C GLU A 306 13.21 -1.26 -3.89
N ASP A 307 14.46 -1.71 -3.70
CA ASP A 307 14.73 -3.02 -3.09
C ASP A 307 14.27 -3.01 -1.63
N HIS A 308 13.39 -3.95 -1.26
CA HIS A 308 12.88 -4.10 0.10
C HIS A 308 13.14 -5.49 0.65
N ARG A 309 13.53 -5.55 1.92
CA ARG A 309 13.65 -6.79 2.68
C ARG A 309 12.73 -6.68 3.89
N GLY A 310 11.77 -7.61 3.96
CA GLY A 310 10.84 -7.70 5.07
C GLY A 310 11.56 -7.92 6.41
N ASN A 311 11.04 -7.27 7.45
CA ASN A 311 11.55 -7.38 8.81
C ASN A 311 10.98 -8.62 9.54
N GLY A 312 9.84 -9.13 9.07
CA GLY A 312 9.20 -10.38 9.51
C GLY A 312 8.94 -11.32 8.33
N TRP A 313 8.50 -12.55 8.62
CA TRP A 313 8.15 -13.55 7.59
C TRP A 313 6.84 -13.23 6.87
N ASP A 314 6.02 -12.37 7.48
CA ASP A 314 4.78 -11.81 6.99
C ASP A 314 4.97 -10.58 6.09
N GLU A 315 6.15 -9.93 6.12
CA GLU A 315 6.47 -8.79 5.26
C GLU A 315 7.17 -9.28 3.97
N LEU A 316 6.56 -8.99 2.81
CA LEU A 316 7.06 -9.47 1.53
C LEU A 316 8.39 -8.80 1.19
N SER A 317 9.42 -9.61 0.88
CA SER A 317 10.69 -9.14 0.34
C SER A 317 10.67 -9.14 -1.19
N PHE A 318 11.18 -8.09 -1.82
CA PHE A 318 11.12 -7.89 -3.27
C PHE A 318 12.24 -6.96 -3.76
N CYS A 319 12.67 -7.16 -5.00
CA CYS A 319 13.72 -6.38 -5.66
C CYS A 319 13.12 -5.26 -6.53
N LYS A 320 13.87 -4.18 -6.76
CA LYS A 320 13.48 -3.10 -7.66
C LYS A 320 13.22 -3.63 -9.08
N GLY A 321 12.01 -3.42 -9.58
CA GLY A 321 11.56 -3.97 -10.87
C GLY A 321 10.87 -5.33 -10.79
N ASP A 322 10.73 -5.96 -9.61
CA ASP A 322 9.76 -7.04 -9.42
C ASP A 322 8.33 -6.52 -9.63
N ILE A 323 7.44 -7.43 -10.04
CA ILE A 323 6.03 -7.14 -10.28
C ILE A 323 5.19 -7.81 -9.18
N LEU A 324 4.41 -7.01 -8.45
CA LEU A 324 3.50 -7.44 -7.39
C LEU A 324 2.05 -7.36 -7.86
N GLU A 325 1.29 -8.41 -7.60
CA GLU A 325 -0.16 -8.49 -7.79
C GLU A 325 -0.85 -8.16 -6.47
N VAL A 326 -1.77 -7.18 -6.46
CA VAL A 326 -2.55 -6.85 -5.25
C VAL A 326 -3.60 -7.92 -5.00
N ILE A 327 -3.59 -8.50 -3.80
CA ILE A 327 -4.68 -9.34 -3.30
C ILE A 327 -5.69 -8.44 -2.59
N GLY A 328 -6.95 -8.51 -3.01
CA GLY A 328 -7.97 -7.56 -2.56
C GLY A 328 -7.86 -6.23 -3.31
N PHE A 329 -7.68 -5.13 -2.59
CA PHE A 329 -7.78 -3.76 -3.11
C PHE A 329 -6.84 -2.79 -2.38
N LEU A 330 -6.28 -1.81 -3.09
CA LEU A 330 -5.56 -0.70 -2.44
C LEU A 330 -6.56 0.36 -1.96
N ILE A 331 -6.75 0.50 -0.64
CA ILE A 331 -7.50 1.63 -0.07
C ILE A 331 -6.54 2.83 0.11
N PRO A 332 -6.84 4.01 -0.46
CA PRO A 332 -6.01 5.20 -0.28
C PRO A 332 -5.84 5.58 1.20
N GLY A 333 -4.61 5.88 1.60
CA GLY A 333 -4.27 6.21 2.99
C GLY A 333 -3.86 5.01 3.86
N LEU A 334 -4.06 3.75 3.42
CA LEU A 334 -3.45 2.61 4.12
C LEU A 334 -1.93 2.55 3.83
N PRO A 335 -1.07 2.45 4.87
CA PRO A 335 0.37 2.28 4.68
C PRO A 335 0.77 0.86 4.25
N TRP A 336 -0.15 -0.11 4.36
CA TRP A 336 0.07 -1.53 4.05
C TRP A 336 -1.09 -2.11 3.23
N PHE A 337 -0.79 -3.09 2.37
CA PHE A 337 -1.76 -3.96 1.70
C PHE A 337 -1.19 -5.39 1.60
N ILE A 338 -2.01 -6.37 1.19
CA ILE A 338 -1.54 -7.75 0.94
C ILE A 338 -1.18 -7.87 -0.55
N GLY A 339 0.08 -8.21 -0.83
CA GLY A 339 0.60 -8.36 -2.18
C GLY A 339 1.21 -9.74 -2.43
N LYS A 340 1.25 -10.13 -3.70
CA LYS A 340 1.77 -11.40 -4.18
C LYS A 340 2.86 -11.13 -5.22
N SER A 341 4.09 -11.58 -4.97
CA SER A 341 5.15 -11.48 -5.97
C SER A 341 4.86 -12.41 -7.14
N THR A 342 4.82 -11.87 -8.35
CA THR A 342 4.69 -12.69 -9.57
C THR A 342 5.98 -13.46 -9.87
N THR A 343 7.13 -12.96 -9.41
CA THR A 343 8.46 -13.57 -9.58
C THR A 343 8.67 -14.79 -8.68
N SER A 344 8.21 -14.73 -7.42
CA SER A 344 8.43 -15.79 -6.42
C SER A 344 7.16 -16.56 -6.01
N GLY A 345 5.98 -16.12 -6.45
CA GLY A 345 4.69 -16.66 -6.01
C GLY A 345 4.35 -16.43 -4.53
N SER A 346 5.21 -15.71 -3.79
CA SER A 346 5.07 -15.50 -2.34
C SER A 346 4.08 -14.38 -2.04
N ILE A 347 3.28 -14.56 -0.98
CA ILE A 347 2.27 -13.61 -0.50
C ILE A 347 2.76 -13.00 0.82
N GLY A 348 2.52 -11.72 1.03
CA GLY A 348 2.84 -11.03 2.29
C GLY A 348 2.31 -9.60 2.34
N PHE A 349 2.50 -8.94 3.47
CA PHE A 349 2.25 -7.50 3.62
C PHE A 349 3.29 -6.70 2.84
N VAL A 350 2.81 -5.65 2.17
CA VAL A 350 3.58 -4.77 1.30
C VAL A 350 3.30 -3.33 1.70
N GLN A 351 4.35 -2.52 1.87
CA GLN A 351 4.18 -1.10 2.17
C GLN A 351 3.86 -0.31 0.90
N THR A 352 2.75 0.44 0.91
CA THR A 352 2.21 1.19 -0.25
C THR A 352 3.22 2.16 -0.89
N LYS A 353 4.24 2.59 -0.14
CA LYS A 353 5.27 3.53 -0.58
C LYS A 353 6.32 2.95 -1.55
N TYR A 354 6.54 1.62 -1.57
CA TYR A 354 7.59 0.97 -2.37
C TYR A 354 7.13 0.51 -3.76
N VAL A 355 5.91 0.90 -4.16
CA VAL A 355 5.14 0.19 -5.17
C VAL A 355 4.37 1.19 -6.03
N HIS A 356 4.41 1.04 -7.36
CA HIS A 356 3.71 1.91 -8.32
C HIS A 356 2.92 1.07 -9.34
N PRO A 357 1.68 1.44 -9.69
CA PRO A 357 0.87 0.65 -10.63
C PRO A 357 1.54 0.59 -12.00
N GLU A 358 1.65 -0.62 -12.54
CA GLU A 358 2.38 -0.90 -13.79
C GLU A 358 1.57 -0.49 -15.03
N THR A 359 0.26 -0.33 -14.86
CA THR A 359 -0.70 0.02 -15.92
C THR A 359 -1.32 1.41 -15.68
N TYR A 360 -0.51 2.46 -15.66
CA TYR A 360 -1.04 3.83 -15.79
C TYR A 360 -1.37 4.12 -17.26
N GLU A 361 -2.55 3.65 -17.68
CA GLU A 361 -3.10 3.82 -19.03
C GLU A 361 -3.07 5.30 -19.45
N PRO A 362 -2.52 5.68 -20.63
CA PRO A 362 -2.59 7.06 -21.13
C PRO A 362 -4.03 7.58 -21.28
N THR A 363 -4.99 6.66 -21.33
CA THR A 363 -6.43 6.91 -21.32
C THR A 363 -6.91 7.50 -19.98
N SER A 364 -6.34 7.07 -18.85
CA SER A 364 -6.72 7.54 -17.51
C SER A 364 -6.31 9.00 -17.27
N LEU A 365 -5.06 9.38 -17.56
CA LEU A 365 -4.59 10.76 -17.43
C LEU A 365 -5.39 11.73 -18.32
N LYS A 366 -5.85 11.28 -19.50
CA LYS A 366 -6.72 12.06 -20.37
C LYS A 366 -8.12 12.26 -19.78
N GLN A 367 -8.71 11.21 -19.18
CA GLN A 367 -9.98 11.32 -18.47
C GLN A 367 -9.89 12.24 -17.24
N ALA A 368 -8.86 12.08 -16.40
CA ALA A 368 -8.58 12.97 -15.27
C ALA A 368 -8.41 14.43 -15.72
N LEU A 369 -7.68 14.65 -16.81
CA LEU A 369 -7.45 15.97 -17.41
C LEU A 369 -8.73 16.58 -18.00
N ASP A 370 -9.57 15.79 -18.66
CA ASP A 370 -10.83 16.28 -19.25
C ASP A 370 -11.90 16.55 -18.19
N CYS A 371 -11.98 15.74 -17.13
CA CYS A 371 -12.76 16.05 -15.94
C CYS A 371 -12.21 17.31 -15.23
N THR A 372 -10.89 17.47 -15.13
CA THR A 372 -10.28 18.70 -14.57
C THR A 372 -10.62 19.93 -15.41
N LYS A 373 -10.64 19.84 -16.75
CA LYS A 373 -11.09 20.93 -17.65
C LYS A 373 -12.58 21.23 -17.50
N GLN A 374 -13.42 20.22 -17.30
CA GLN A 374 -14.85 20.40 -17.03
C GLN A 374 -15.08 21.10 -15.69
N SER A 375 -14.41 20.64 -14.62
CA SER A 375 -14.46 21.30 -13.30
C SER A 375 -13.91 22.73 -13.35
N LEU A 376 -12.79 22.94 -14.04
CA LEU A 376 -12.20 24.27 -14.27
C LEU A 376 -13.18 25.22 -14.93
N ARG A 377 -13.91 24.77 -15.97
CA ARG A 377 -14.96 25.55 -16.60
C ARG A 377 -16.06 25.91 -15.61
N ILE A 378 -16.54 24.95 -14.81
CA ILE A 378 -17.57 25.20 -13.80
C ILE A 378 -17.08 26.22 -12.74
N PHE A 379 -15.83 26.13 -12.28
CA PHE A 379 -15.29 27.10 -11.32
C PHE A 379 -15.13 28.51 -11.92
N ILE A 380 -14.83 28.62 -13.22
CA ILE A 380 -14.83 29.90 -13.95
C ILE A 380 -16.26 30.45 -14.08
N ASP A 381 -17.22 29.62 -14.49
CA ASP A 381 -18.63 29.99 -14.65
C ASP A 381 -19.30 30.35 -13.28
N LEU A 382 -18.72 29.91 -12.15
CA LEU A 382 -19.09 30.26 -10.76
C LEU A 382 -18.23 31.39 -10.14
N GLU A 383 -17.30 31.99 -10.89
CA GLU A 383 -16.33 33.01 -10.45
C GLU A 383 -15.41 32.63 -9.27
N GLU A 384 -15.27 31.33 -8.96
CA GLU A 384 -14.50 30.83 -7.79
C GLU A 384 -12.98 30.83 -8.05
N THR A 385 -12.31 31.93 -7.70
CA THR A 385 -10.85 32.14 -7.85
C THR A 385 -10.01 30.98 -7.31
N VAL A 386 -10.23 30.59 -6.06
CA VAL A 386 -9.41 29.59 -5.37
C VAL A 386 -9.51 28.24 -6.09
N ARG A 387 -10.72 27.74 -6.36
CA ARG A 387 -10.92 26.44 -7.02
C ARG A 387 -10.48 26.47 -8.49
N THR A 388 -10.70 27.59 -9.19
CA THR A 388 -10.18 27.81 -10.55
C THR A 388 -8.65 27.71 -10.59
N SER A 389 -7.95 28.40 -9.68
CA SER A 389 -6.48 28.36 -9.61
C SER A 389 -5.94 26.96 -9.27
N GLN A 390 -6.62 26.23 -8.38
CA GLN A 390 -6.27 24.85 -8.04
C GLN A 390 -6.52 23.89 -9.21
N ALA A 391 -7.62 24.05 -9.96
CA ALA A 391 -7.89 23.21 -11.14
C ALA A 391 -6.87 23.45 -12.27
N TRP A 392 -6.45 24.71 -12.51
CA TRP A 392 -5.32 25.01 -13.40
C TRP A 392 -4.03 24.30 -12.95
N LEU A 393 -3.72 24.33 -11.65
CA LEU A 393 -2.54 23.68 -11.07
C LEU A 393 -2.56 22.14 -11.26
N GLN A 394 -3.69 21.49 -11.01
CA GLN A 394 -3.81 20.03 -11.20
C GLN A 394 -3.72 19.64 -12.68
N ALA A 395 -4.33 20.40 -13.60
CA ALA A 395 -4.16 20.18 -15.03
C ALA A 395 -2.68 20.33 -15.46
N GLY A 396 -1.93 21.29 -14.90
CA GLY A 396 -0.48 21.40 -15.11
C GLY A 396 0.31 20.17 -14.62
N ARG A 397 -0.10 19.57 -13.49
CA ARG A 397 0.48 18.33 -12.95
C ARG A 397 0.19 17.12 -13.84
N LEU A 398 -1.05 16.98 -14.30
CA LEU A 398 -1.46 15.94 -15.25
C LEU A 398 -0.68 16.04 -16.56
N TYR A 399 -0.52 17.25 -17.12
CA TYR A 399 0.34 17.46 -18.29
C TYR A 399 1.81 17.09 -18.05
N TYR A 400 2.34 17.30 -16.84
CA TYR A 400 3.71 16.90 -16.50
C TYR A 400 3.88 15.38 -16.44
N GLN A 401 2.86 14.66 -15.95
CA GLN A 401 2.79 13.20 -16.00
C GLN A 401 2.63 12.68 -17.44
N MET A 402 1.75 13.31 -18.24
CA MET A 402 1.54 13.02 -19.67
C MET A 402 2.72 13.37 -20.58
N GLN A 403 3.77 14.01 -20.04
CA GLN A 403 5.01 14.38 -20.75
C GLN A 403 4.88 15.54 -21.74
N GLU A 404 3.80 16.33 -21.66
CA GLU A 404 3.53 17.48 -22.53
C GLU A 404 4.12 18.78 -21.92
N ASP A 405 5.46 18.81 -21.77
CA ASP A 405 6.24 19.84 -21.05
C ASP A 405 6.02 21.31 -21.49
N GLU A 406 5.44 21.55 -22.67
CA GLU A 406 5.04 22.89 -23.15
C GLU A 406 3.74 23.37 -22.50
N LEU A 407 2.77 22.48 -22.27
CA LEU A 407 1.48 22.82 -21.66
C LEU A 407 1.56 22.92 -20.13
N VAL A 408 2.49 22.19 -19.51
CA VAL A 408 2.75 22.29 -18.05
C VAL A 408 2.93 23.73 -17.62
N ASP A 409 3.83 24.47 -18.28
CA ASP A 409 4.16 25.83 -17.88
C ASP A 409 2.97 26.79 -18.10
N MET A 410 2.27 26.64 -19.23
CA MET A 410 1.06 27.41 -19.55
C MET A 410 -0.02 27.28 -18.47
N TYR A 411 -0.30 26.05 -18.02
CA TYR A 411 -1.35 25.79 -17.02
C TYR A 411 -0.91 26.20 -15.60
N LEU A 412 0.36 26.02 -15.22
CA LEU A 412 0.89 26.49 -13.94
C LEU A 412 0.92 28.04 -13.87
N GLN A 413 1.28 28.73 -14.95
CA GLN A 413 1.20 30.20 -15.02
C GLN A 413 -0.26 30.70 -14.98
N ALA A 414 -1.20 30.00 -15.62
CA ALA A 414 -2.63 30.35 -15.56
C ALA A 414 -3.21 30.21 -14.13
N ALA A 415 -2.79 29.20 -13.37
CA ALA A 415 -3.13 29.06 -11.95
C ALA A 415 -2.71 30.29 -11.15
N ILE A 416 -1.44 30.66 -11.27
CA ILE A 416 -0.82 31.79 -10.56
C ILE A 416 -1.48 33.12 -10.96
N GLN A 417 -1.73 33.34 -12.25
CA GLN A 417 -2.38 34.56 -12.75
C GLN A 417 -3.81 34.71 -12.25
N THR A 418 -4.56 33.60 -12.13
CA THR A 418 -5.92 33.59 -11.57
C THR A 418 -5.94 34.13 -10.13
N ALA A 419 -4.96 33.73 -9.31
CA ALA A 419 -4.81 34.15 -7.92
C ALA A 419 -4.04 35.48 -7.73
N LEU A 420 -3.54 36.11 -8.80
CA LEU A 420 -2.71 37.33 -8.70
C LEU A 420 -3.53 38.61 -8.42
N LYS A 421 -4.70 38.46 -7.79
CA LYS A 421 -5.52 39.57 -7.27
C LYS A 421 -4.85 40.14 -6.01
N PRO A 422 -4.98 41.46 -5.73
CA PRO A 422 -4.27 42.10 -4.62
C PRO A 422 -4.67 41.58 -3.23
N GLU A 423 -5.84 40.93 -3.12
CA GLU A 423 -6.39 40.36 -1.89
C GLU A 423 -5.94 38.91 -1.65
N GLU A 424 -5.50 38.19 -2.70
CA GLU A 424 -5.18 36.75 -2.68
C GLU A 424 -3.67 36.45 -2.70
N LEU A 425 -2.83 37.43 -2.33
CA LEU A 425 -1.35 37.31 -2.40
C LEU A 425 -0.77 36.09 -1.65
N HIS A 426 -1.44 35.60 -0.61
CA HIS A 426 -1.06 34.35 0.08
C HIS A 426 -1.26 33.12 -0.81
N LEU A 427 -2.41 33.00 -1.49
CA LEU A 427 -2.69 31.92 -2.44
C LEU A 427 -1.73 31.98 -3.63
N ALA A 428 -1.44 33.18 -4.15
CA ALA A 428 -0.44 33.34 -5.22
C ALA A 428 0.96 32.85 -4.78
N MET A 429 1.38 33.15 -3.54
CA MET A 429 2.64 32.66 -2.97
C MET A 429 2.68 31.13 -2.87
N GLU A 430 1.59 30.52 -2.40
CA GLU A 430 1.44 29.08 -2.29
C GLU A 430 1.45 28.40 -3.66
N LEU A 431 0.74 28.95 -4.66
CA LEU A 431 0.75 28.44 -6.03
C LEU A 431 2.13 28.53 -6.70
N TYR A 432 2.92 29.58 -6.45
CA TYR A 432 4.31 29.62 -6.91
C TYR A 432 5.19 28.54 -6.24
N GLU A 433 4.96 28.20 -4.97
CA GLU A 433 5.67 27.10 -4.32
C GLU A 433 5.19 25.74 -4.86
N GLU A 434 3.88 25.49 -4.93
CA GLU A 434 3.27 24.25 -5.42
C GLU A 434 3.57 23.96 -6.91
N ALA A 435 3.73 25.00 -7.74
CA ALA A 435 4.18 24.89 -9.13
C ALA A 435 5.68 24.58 -9.24
N GLY A 436 6.50 25.18 -8.37
CA GLY A 436 7.91 24.79 -8.21
C GLY A 436 8.06 23.34 -7.77
N ASP A 437 7.19 22.88 -6.86
CA ASP A 437 7.18 21.51 -6.34
C ASP A 437 6.88 20.44 -7.42
N VAL A 438 6.14 20.77 -8.48
CA VAL A 438 5.95 19.86 -9.64
C VAL A 438 7.30 19.53 -10.28
N PHE A 439 8.09 20.56 -10.60
CA PHE A 439 9.41 20.40 -11.21
C PHE A 439 10.49 19.96 -10.21
N PHE A 440 10.32 20.21 -8.90
CA PHE A 440 11.25 19.77 -7.85
C PHE A 440 11.10 18.29 -7.50
N ASN A 441 9.88 17.76 -7.46
CA ASN A 441 9.65 16.34 -7.20
C ASN A 441 9.91 15.49 -8.46
N GLY A 442 9.61 16.02 -9.65
CA GLY A 442 9.84 15.35 -10.93
C GLY A 442 11.30 15.23 -11.36
N ILE A 443 11.58 14.29 -12.28
CA ILE A 443 12.94 14.05 -12.81
C ILE A 443 13.32 14.94 -14.01
N ARG A 444 12.33 15.49 -14.73
CA ARG A 444 12.52 16.40 -15.87
C ARG A 444 12.45 17.86 -15.47
N ASN A 445 13.17 18.71 -16.21
CA ASN A 445 13.01 20.18 -16.19
C ASN A 445 13.16 20.82 -14.80
N ARG A 446 13.88 20.16 -13.88
CA ARG A 446 14.14 20.60 -12.49
C ARG A 446 14.69 22.03 -12.40
N GLN A 447 15.32 22.55 -13.46
CA GLN A 447 15.74 23.95 -13.56
C GLN A 447 14.57 24.94 -13.46
N ARG A 448 13.39 24.65 -14.03
CA ARG A 448 12.21 25.53 -13.95
C ARG A 448 11.75 25.78 -12.52
N ALA A 449 11.89 24.81 -11.60
CA ALA A 449 11.57 25.04 -10.18
C ALA A 449 12.35 26.22 -9.56
N VAL A 450 13.56 26.53 -10.04
CA VAL A 450 14.33 27.70 -9.60
C VAL A 450 13.60 29.00 -9.95
N GLU A 451 12.93 29.06 -11.10
CA GLU A 451 12.24 30.25 -11.61
C GLU A 451 10.96 30.52 -10.79
N TYR A 452 10.15 29.49 -10.55
CA TYR A 452 8.95 29.58 -9.71
C TYR A 452 9.31 29.99 -8.26
N TYR A 453 10.30 29.34 -7.64
CA TYR A 453 10.73 29.65 -6.28
C TYR A 453 11.41 31.03 -6.15
N ARG A 454 12.43 31.32 -6.97
CA ARG A 454 13.28 32.54 -6.83
C ARG A 454 12.62 33.77 -7.45
N GLY A 455 11.82 33.59 -8.51
CA GLY A 455 11.12 34.67 -9.22
C GLY A 455 9.77 35.07 -8.62
N GLY A 456 9.01 34.11 -8.08
CA GLY A 456 7.66 34.36 -7.54
C GLY A 456 7.52 34.15 -6.02
N ALA A 457 7.82 32.93 -5.55
CA ALA A 457 7.54 32.55 -4.16
C ALA A 457 8.32 33.39 -3.12
N VAL A 458 9.64 33.55 -3.29
CA VAL A 458 10.47 34.35 -2.36
C VAL A 458 10.08 35.85 -2.33
N PRO A 459 9.88 36.55 -3.46
CA PRO A 459 9.39 37.93 -3.44
C PRO A 459 8.04 38.11 -2.74
N LEU A 460 7.10 37.17 -2.92
CA LEU A 460 5.81 37.22 -2.23
C LEU A 460 5.94 36.92 -0.73
N ALA A 461 6.73 35.92 -0.34
CA ALA A 461 6.99 35.62 1.07
C ALA A 461 7.58 36.83 1.82
N ARG A 462 8.51 37.57 1.18
CA ARG A 462 9.06 38.83 1.70
C ARG A 462 8.00 39.92 1.83
N LYS A 463 7.15 40.11 0.82
CA LYS A 463 6.06 41.09 0.81
C LYS A 463 5.05 40.82 1.94
N LEU A 464 4.77 39.54 2.22
CA LEU A 464 3.88 39.06 3.26
C LEU A 464 4.57 38.88 4.63
N LYS A 465 5.89 39.07 4.70
CA LYS A 465 6.74 38.88 5.89
C LYS A 465 6.68 37.46 6.49
N THR A 466 6.41 36.45 5.67
CA THR A 466 6.28 35.04 6.07
C THR A 466 7.65 34.35 6.15
N VAL A 467 8.47 34.75 7.12
CA VAL A 467 9.87 34.30 7.30
C VAL A 467 10.03 32.77 7.26
N ARG A 468 9.08 32.01 7.86
CA ARG A 468 9.07 30.54 7.82
C ARG A 468 8.89 29.97 6.40
N THR A 469 8.06 30.61 5.58
CA THR A 469 7.87 30.21 4.17
C THR A 469 9.09 30.57 3.35
N GLU A 470 9.68 31.76 3.55
CA GLU A 470 10.93 32.15 2.89
C GLU A 470 12.06 31.15 3.20
N LEU A 471 12.20 30.75 4.46
CA LEU A 471 13.14 29.71 4.91
C LEU A 471 12.87 28.33 4.28
N ARG A 472 11.61 27.91 4.20
CA ARG A 472 11.20 26.66 3.53
C ARG A 472 11.64 26.66 2.06
N ILE A 473 11.39 27.77 1.35
CA ILE A 473 11.75 27.92 -0.07
C ILE A 473 13.27 27.98 -0.26
N PHE A 474 14.03 28.68 0.61
CA PHE A 474 15.50 28.67 0.53
C PHE A 474 16.12 27.30 0.82
N ASN A 475 15.53 26.51 1.73
CA ASN A 475 15.94 25.12 1.94
C ASN A 475 15.70 24.26 0.69
N LYS A 476 14.51 24.34 0.06
CA LYS A 476 14.19 23.68 -1.22
C LYS A 476 15.14 24.09 -2.35
N LEU A 477 15.33 25.40 -2.56
CA LEU A 477 16.29 25.96 -3.53
C LEU A 477 17.72 25.45 -3.32
N THR A 478 18.16 25.31 -2.07
CA THR A 478 19.51 24.80 -1.77
C THR A 478 19.66 23.35 -2.23
N GLU A 479 18.68 22.49 -1.97
CA GLU A 479 18.68 21.10 -2.47
C GLU A 479 18.71 21.05 -4.00
N LEU A 480 17.87 21.88 -4.61
CA LEU A 480 17.71 21.94 -6.05
C LEU A 480 19.01 22.35 -6.75
N GLN A 481 19.68 23.39 -6.24
CA GLN A 481 20.97 23.83 -6.80
C GLN A 481 22.10 22.83 -6.53
N ILE A 482 22.09 22.08 -5.41
CA ILE A 482 23.01 20.95 -5.20
C ILE A 482 22.77 19.85 -6.24
N GLY A 483 21.51 19.44 -6.45
CA GLY A 483 21.15 18.41 -7.43
C GLY A 483 21.48 18.81 -8.88
N LEU A 484 21.31 20.10 -9.21
CA LEU A 484 21.73 20.70 -10.49
C LEU A 484 23.24 20.96 -10.59
N ARG A 485 24.02 20.68 -9.54
CA ARG A 485 25.48 20.93 -9.43
C ARG A 485 25.92 22.39 -9.50
N ASN A 486 24.98 23.32 -9.31
CA ASN A 486 25.19 24.77 -9.30
C ASN A 486 25.63 25.26 -7.90
N TYR A 487 26.75 24.75 -7.39
CA TYR A 487 27.13 24.89 -5.98
C TYR A 487 27.32 26.34 -5.50
N GLU A 488 27.66 27.28 -6.39
CA GLU A 488 27.74 28.72 -6.08
C GLU A 488 26.35 29.31 -5.74
N ASN A 489 25.34 29.05 -6.58
CA ASN A 489 23.94 29.42 -6.30
C ASN A 489 23.40 28.68 -5.07
N ALA A 490 23.85 27.43 -4.83
CA ALA A 490 23.51 26.70 -3.63
C ALA A 490 24.08 27.36 -2.36
N LEU A 491 25.28 27.96 -2.43
CA LEU A 491 25.91 28.66 -1.30
C LEU A 491 25.15 29.93 -0.92
N GLU A 492 24.70 30.70 -1.91
CA GLU A 492 23.81 31.86 -1.67
C GLU A 492 22.55 31.42 -0.93
N CYS A 493 21.87 30.38 -1.43
CA CYS A 493 20.62 29.88 -0.86
C CYS A 493 20.81 29.29 0.54
N ALA A 494 21.87 28.50 0.76
CA ALA A 494 22.20 27.91 2.05
C ALA A 494 22.55 28.97 3.10
N THR A 495 23.30 30.00 2.71
CA THR A 495 23.67 31.11 3.61
C THR A 495 22.43 31.93 4.01
N MET A 496 21.48 32.12 3.10
CA MET A 496 20.20 32.76 3.43
C MET A 496 19.31 31.87 4.30
N ALA A 497 19.22 30.55 4.03
CA ALA A 497 18.50 29.60 4.88
C ALA A 497 19.06 29.60 6.32
N VAL A 498 20.39 29.58 6.49
CA VAL A 498 21.01 29.64 7.83
C VAL A 498 20.63 30.91 8.58
N ARG A 499 20.69 32.10 7.94
CA ARG A 499 20.28 33.36 8.58
C ARG A 499 18.81 33.32 9.02
N LEU A 500 17.91 32.97 8.10
CA LEU A 500 16.48 32.90 8.36
C LEU A 500 16.12 31.83 9.42
N SER A 501 16.90 30.75 9.54
CA SER A 501 16.66 29.73 10.57
C SER A 501 16.92 30.23 11.99
N VAL A 502 17.96 31.05 12.17
CA VAL A 502 18.25 31.73 13.44
C VAL A 502 17.17 32.78 13.75
N ASP A 503 16.68 33.51 12.73
CA ASP A 503 15.58 34.47 12.89
C ASP A 503 14.22 33.80 13.27
N VAL A 504 14.03 32.53 12.89
CA VAL A 504 12.83 31.73 13.20
C VAL A 504 12.92 31.04 14.57
N GLY A 505 14.14 30.73 15.04
CA GLY A 505 14.40 30.10 16.34
C GLY A 505 13.96 28.63 16.45
N ASP A 506 13.78 27.94 15.32
CA ASP A 506 13.47 26.50 15.29
C ASP A 506 14.77 25.71 15.10
N GLN A 507 15.20 25.03 16.17
CA GLN A 507 16.43 24.23 16.21
C GLN A 507 16.49 23.15 15.11
N TRP A 508 15.36 22.58 14.70
CA TRP A 508 15.35 21.61 13.59
C TRP A 508 15.60 22.28 12.25
N GLN A 509 15.07 23.49 12.05
CA GLN A 509 15.29 24.25 10.82
C GLN A 509 16.72 24.80 10.75
N GLU A 510 17.32 25.16 11.90
CA GLU A 510 18.77 25.44 11.99
C GLU A 510 19.61 24.21 11.64
N VAL A 511 19.33 23.05 12.25
CA VAL A 511 20.03 21.78 11.96
C VAL A 511 19.97 21.43 10.47
N VAL A 512 18.80 21.59 9.84
CA VAL A 512 18.63 21.36 8.39
C VAL A 512 19.42 22.38 7.56
N ALA A 513 19.39 23.67 7.92
CA ALA A 513 20.09 24.72 7.19
C ALA A 513 21.63 24.58 7.28
N PHE A 514 22.18 24.32 8.48
CA PHE A 514 23.62 24.08 8.66
C PHE A 514 24.10 22.80 7.99
N HIS A 515 23.30 21.71 7.99
CA HIS A 515 23.64 20.49 7.26
C HIS A 515 23.68 20.71 5.74
N ARG A 516 22.73 21.49 5.21
CA ARG A 516 22.70 21.87 3.78
C ARG A 516 23.90 22.76 3.42
N LEU A 517 24.24 23.76 4.25
CA LEU A 517 25.43 24.60 4.07
C LEU A 517 26.73 23.77 4.11
N ALA A 518 26.87 22.85 5.07
CA ALA A 518 28.01 21.93 5.15
C ALA A 518 28.14 21.05 3.89
N THR A 519 27.01 20.58 3.36
CA THR A 519 26.96 19.81 2.11
C THR A 519 27.41 20.65 0.90
N VAL A 520 27.01 21.93 0.83
CA VAL A 520 27.49 22.85 -0.22
C VAL A 520 29.00 23.10 -0.10
N TYR A 521 29.52 23.41 1.09
CA TYR A 521 30.96 23.61 1.29
C TYR A 521 31.77 22.36 0.93
N TYR A 522 31.26 21.16 1.19
CA TYR A 522 31.90 19.92 0.77
C TYR A 522 32.02 19.82 -0.76
N PHE A 523 30.96 20.13 -1.51
CA PHE A 523 31.00 20.13 -2.99
C PHE A 523 31.84 21.26 -3.58
N LEU A 524 31.91 22.42 -2.91
CA LEU A 524 32.85 23.50 -3.22
C LEU A 524 34.30 23.22 -2.77
N GLN A 525 34.57 22.05 -2.20
CA GLN A 525 35.88 21.63 -1.69
C GLN A 525 36.45 22.49 -0.55
N MET A 526 35.59 23.28 0.10
CA MET A 526 35.89 24.11 1.27
C MET A 526 35.79 23.25 2.56
N TYR A 527 36.59 22.18 2.61
CA TYR A 527 36.38 21.08 3.57
C TYR A 527 36.43 21.49 5.04
N GLU A 528 37.26 22.45 5.44
CA GLU A 528 37.32 22.97 6.82
C GLU A 528 36.03 23.74 7.21
N MET A 529 35.44 24.48 6.27
CA MET A 529 34.15 25.17 6.46
C MET A 529 32.98 24.18 6.50
N ALA A 530 33.08 23.07 5.75
CA ALA A 530 32.12 21.97 5.83
C ALA A 530 32.18 21.27 7.20
N GLU A 531 33.38 21.04 7.73
CA GLU A 531 33.57 20.49 9.08
C GLU A 531 33.01 21.42 10.17
N ASP A 532 33.34 22.73 10.17
CA ASP A 532 32.79 23.72 11.12
C ASP A 532 31.24 23.73 11.10
N CYS A 533 30.63 23.64 9.91
CA CYS A 533 29.17 23.60 9.77
C CYS A 533 28.55 22.26 10.23
N TYR A 534 29.17 21.11 9.94
CA TYR A 534 28.70 19.81 10.46
C TYR A 534 28.87 19.74 11.98
N LEU A 535 30.00 20.18 12.54
CA LEU A 535 30.23 20.27 13.99
C LEU A 535 29.23 21.22 14.66
N ARG A 536 28.90 22.35 14.04
CA ARG A 536 27.84 23.24 14.52
C ARG A 536 26.49 22.53 14.53
N THR A 537 26.14 21.83 13.45
CA THR A 537 24.91 21.02 13.36
C THR A 537 24.81 20.00 14.50
N LEU A 538 25.91 19.31 14.81
CA LEU A 538 25.99 18.38 15.95
C LEU A 538 25.87 19.08 17.31
N SER A 539 26.41 20.30 17.44
CA SER A 539 26.40 21.05 18.70
C SER A 539 25.04 21.64 19.09
N LEU A 540 24.11 21.81 18.13
CA LEU A 540 22.78 22.36 18.38
C LEU A 540 21.87 21.45 19.23
N ARG A 541 22.20 20.16 19.37
CA ARG A 541 21.40 19.18 20.15
C ARG A 541 22.28 18.06 20.71
N SER A 542 22.29 17.91 22.04
CA SER A 542 22.95 16.85 22.85
C SER A 542 22.38 16.92 24.28
N PRO A 543 22.37 15.86 25.12
CA PRO A 543 23.34 14.75 25.14
C PRO A 543 22.77 13.32 25.18
N LEU A 544 21.46 13.12 25.04
CA LEU A 544 20.82 11.80 24.98
C LEU A 544 19.99 11.69 23.70
N LEU A 545 20.17 10.59 22.98
CA LEU A 545 19.50 10.31 21.71
C LEU A 545 18.04 9.93 22.01
N GLN A 546 17.09 10.81 21.71
CA GLN A 546 15.70 10.64 22.12
C GLN A 546 14.88 9.72 21.19
N GLY A 547 15.48 9.25 20.09
CA GLY A 547 14.86 8.26 19.21
C GLY A 547 15.79 7.77 18.11
N ALA A 548 15.47 6.60 17.55
CA ALA A 548 16.29 5.93 16.54
C ALA A 548 16.53 6.78 15.27
N GLN A 549 15.58 7.63 14.87
CA GLN A 549 15.76 8.51 13.71
C GLN A 549 16.86 9.57 13.94
N GLU A 550 17.00 10.05 15.18
CA GLU A 550 18.09 10.95 15.59
C GLU A 550 19.43 10.22 15.58
N ALA A 551 19.53 9.09 16.30
CA ALA A 551 20.75 8.29 16.37
C ALA A 551 21.27 7.91 14.96
N LEU A 552 20.37 7.56 14.04
CA LEU A 552 20.70 7.30 12.63
C LEU A 552 21.17 8.55 11.87
N TYR A 553 20.59 9.72 12.13
CA TYR A 553 21.06 11.00 11.58
C TYR A 553 22.46 11.36 12.10
N TYR A 554 22.66 11.32 13.42
CA TYR A 554 23.94 11.58 14.07
C TYR A 554 25.04 10.66 13.55
N SER A 555 24.77 9.35 13.48
CA SER A 555 25.68 8.38 12.87
C SER A 555 26.05 8.76 11.42
N LYS A 556 25.06 9.08 10.58
CA LYS A 556 25.31 9.50 9.18
C LYS A 556 26.14 10.78 9.08
N VAL A 557 25.98 11.74 9.99
CA VAL A 557 26.82 12.95 10.04
C VAL A 557 28.25 12.63 10.52
N TYR A 558 28.41 11.82 11.58
CA TYR A 558 29.72 11.38 12.04
C TYR A 558 30.47 10.54 10.98
N CYS A 559 29.79 9.65 10.24
CA CYS A 559 30.37 8.95 9.09
C CYS A 559 30.85 9.92 8.01
N ARG A 560 30.06 10.96 7.68
CA ARG A 560 30.47 11.98 6.71
C ARG A 560 31.66 12.80 7.18
N LEU A 561 31.75 13.11 8.48
CA LEU A 561 32.91 13.77 9.07
C LEU A 561 34.16 12.88 9.02
N GLY A 562 34.04 11.59 9.35
CA GLY A 562 35.13 10.62 9.21
C GLY A 562 35.62 10.47 7.76
N ASP A 563 34.70 10.31 6.81
CA ASP A 563 35.03 10.24 5.37
C ASP A 563 35.65 11.56 4.85
N LEU A 564 35.21 12.72 5.34
CA LEU A 564 35.76 14.04 4.99
C LEU A 564 37.18 14.22 5.56
N THR A 565 37.36 13.98 6.86
CA THR A 565 38.64 14.19 7.54
C THR A 565 39.71 13.21 7.06
N LEU A 566 39.36 11.94 6.85
CA LEU A 566 40.27 10.94 6.29
C LEU A 566 40.69 11.29 4.85
N ASN A 567 39.72 11.45 3.94
CA ASN A 567 40.02 11.51 2.51
C ASN A 567 40.41 12.91 2.02
N LYS A 568 40.06 13.98 2.74
CA LYS A 568 40.23 15.38 2.30
C LYS A 568 41.19 16.18 3.16
N LEU A 569 41.04 16.12 4.49
CA LEU A 569 41.94 16.81 5.42
C LEU A 569 43.20 15.99 5.78
N LYS A 570 43.15 14.67 5.54
CA LYS A 570 44.20 13.69 5.88
C LYS A 570 44.53 13.62 7.36
N ASP A 571 43.55 13.86 8.23
CA ASP A 571 43.71 13.64 9.67
C ASP A 571 43.11 12.27 10.05
N GLU A 572 43.97 11.27 10.20
CA GLU A 572 43.57 9.91 10.56
C GLU A 572 43.08 9.80 12.02
N GLN A 573 43.50 10.71 12.90
CA GLN A 573 43.17 10.65 14.33
C GLN A 573 41.78 11.23 14.59
N ASP A 574 41.47 12.38 13.98
CA ASP A 574 40.13 12.95 14.01
C ASP A 574 39.15 12.04 13.24
N ALA A 575 39.56 11.47 12.08
CA ALA A 575 38.74 10.51 11.34
C ALA A 575 38.35 9.26 12.14
N ALA A 576 39.33 8.61 12.79
CA ALA A 576 39.06 7.46 13.65
C ALA A 576 38.11 7.83 14.80
N SER A 577 38.29 9.02 15.38
CA SER A 577 37.43 9.54 16.45
C SER A 577 35.98 9.74 15.98
N TYR A 578 35.77 10.32 14.79
CA TYR A 578 34.44 10.47 14.20
C TYR A 578 33.78 9.14 13.87
N PHE A 579 34.51 8.17 13.29
CA PHE A 579 33.92 6.85 13.02
C PHE A 579 33.58 6.07 14.31
N LEU A 580 34.35 6.24 15.40
CA LEU A 580 34.00 5.67 16.71
C LEU A 580 32.73 6.31 17.30
N LEU A 581 32.54 7.62 17.15
CA LEU A 581 31.28 8.30 17.52
C LEU A 581 30.10 7.82 16.64
N ALA A 582 30.34 7.60 15.35
CA ALA A 582 29.34 7.03 14.44
C ALA A 582 28.93 5.61 14.82
N LEU A 583 29.87 4.80 15.31
CA LEU A 583 29.62 3.44 15.81
C LEU A 583 28.86 3.46 17.14
N ALA A 584 29.23 4.33 18.08
CA ALA A 584 28.51 4.50 19.34
C ALA A 584 27.02 4.81 19.07
N ALA A 585 26.74 5.78 18.20
CA ALA A 585 25.39 6.14 17.78
C ALA A 585 24.62 5.05 16.99
N THR A 586 25.24 3.93 16.61
CA THR A 586 24.57 2.80 15.96
C THR A 586 24.42 1.56 16.83
N THR A 587 25.10 1.49 17.97
CA THR A 587 24.85 0.43 18.97
C THR A 587 23.42 0.48 19.51
N GLU A 588 22.82 1.67 19.60
CA GLU A 588 21.42 1.87 20.00
C GLU A 588 20.41 1.42 18.93
N LEU A 589 20.82 1.32 17.66
CA LEU A 589 19.92 1.17 16.50
C LEU A 589 19.62 -0.26 16.08
N HIS A 590 20.40 -1.24 16.52
CA HIS A 590 20.32 -2.65 16.10
C HIS A 590 20.51 -2.91 14.58
N ASP A 591 20.78 -1.88 13.75
CA ASP A 591 21.15 -2.03 12.32
C ASP A 591 22.59 -2.53 12.16
N GLN A 592 22.75 -3.86 12.16
CA GLN A 592 24.03 -4.53 11.91
C GLN A 592 24.64 -4.10 10.56
N THR A 593 23.82 -3.89 9.53
CA THR A 593 24.34 -3.60 8.17
C THR A 593 24.99 -2.22 8.07
N TRP A 594 24.61 -1.29 8.94
CA TRP A 594 25.23 0.04 9.02
C TRP A 594 26.39 0.05 10.02
N GLN A 595 26.33 -0.74 11.10
CA GLN A 595 27.49 -0.99 11.97
C GLN A 595 28.67 -1.60 11.20
N ASP A 596 28.44 -2.64 10.38
CA ASP A 596 29.49 -3.32 9.60
C ASP A 596 30.19 -2.35 8.62
N LYS A 597 29.44 -1.44 7.99
CA LYS A 597 29.98 -0.39 7.11
C LYS A 597 30.89 0.57 7.85
N ILE A 598 30.56 0.92 9.10
CA ILE A 598 31.39 1.79 9.95
C ILE A 598 32.65 1.05 10.42
N GLN A 599 32.53 -0.23 10.79
CA GLN A 599 33.68 -1.07 11.14
C GLN A 599 34.64 -1.23 9.95
N ALA A 600 34.12 -1.40 8.72
CA ALA A 600 34.94 -1.43 7.51
C ALA A 600 35.69 -0.09 7.27
N ARG A 601 35.05 1.06 7.57
CA ARG A 601 35.73 2.37 7.54
C ARG A 601 36.82 2.50 8.60
N LEU A 602 36.57 2.07 9.83
CA LEU A 602 37.59 2.03 10.89
C LEU A 602 38.77 1.12 10.51
N ALA A 603 38.51 -0.05 9.92
CA ALA A 603 39.56 -0.93 9.41
C ALA A 603 40.41 -0.27 8.32
N GLN A 604 39.80 0.56 7.45
CA GLN A 604 40.50 1.34 6.44
C GLN A 604 41.53 2.31 7.09
N VAL A 605 41.12 3.10 8.10
CA VAL A 605 42.04 4.02 8.83
C VAL A 605 43.15 3.26 9.57
N ASN A 606 42.80 2.13 10.20
CA ASN A 606 43.76 1.28 10.90
C ASN A 606 44.76 0.57 9.95
N SER A 607 44.49 0.53 8.64
CA SER A 607 45.39 -0.02 7.62
C SER A 607 46.35 1.04 7.06
N THR A 608 45.89 2.27 6.82
CA THR A 608 46.73 3.36 6.29
C THR A 608 47.75 3.85 7.32
N SER A 609 47.32 4.02 8.57
CA SER A 609 48.16 4.42 9.72
C SER A 609 49.26 3.40 10.10
N GLN A 610 49.23 2.18 9.55
CA GLN A 610 50.35 1.23 9.67
C GLN A 610 51.45 1.44 8.61
N THR A 611 51.15 2.14 7.50
CA THR A 611 52.04 2.31 6.36
C THR A 611 52.90 3.57 6.40
N ASP A 612 52.45 4.66 7.04
CA ASP A 612 53.23 5.89 7.19
C ASP A 612 53.61 6.12 8.67
N LYS A 613 54.92 6.27 8.93
CA LYS A 613 55.49 6.50 10.27
C LYS A 613 56.41 7.72 10.27
N SER A 614 55.84 8.87 9.92
CA SER A 614 56.46 10.18 10.01
C SER A 614 55.63 11.14 10.92
N PRO A 615 56.15 12.32 11.33
CA PRO A 615 56.06 12.73 12.74
C PRO A 615 54.74 13.36 13.20
N LYS A 616 54.47 13.21 14.51
CA LYS A 616 53.32 13.81 15.23
C LYS A 616 53.40 15.35 15.29
N GLY A 617 52.22 15.97 15.20
CA GLY A 617 52.00 17.42 15.10
C GLY A 617 51.32 17.69 13.76
N TRP A 618 50.03 18.10 13.73
CA TRP A 618 49.58 19.46 14.11
C TRP A 618 48.40 19.51 15.11
N THR A 619 48.00 18.39 15.71
CA THR A 619 46.70 18.21 16.42
C THR A 619 46.45 19.10 17.65
N SER A 620 47.42 19.88 18.15
CA SER A 620 47.22 20.77 19.32
C SER A 620 46.58 22.14 19.00
N TYR A 621 46.46 22.54 17.73
CA TYR A 621 45.94 23.86 17.35
C TYR A 621 44.44 23.89 17.01
N ARG A 622 43.88 22.88 16.32
CA ARG A 622 42.45 22.87 15.93
C ARG A 622 41.50 22.78 17.12
N ALA A 623 41.76 21.88 18.07
CA ALA A 623 40.96 21.76 19.31
C ALA A 623 40.94 23.07 20.11
N ARG A 624 42.02 23.84 20.07
CA ARG A 624 42.11 25.15 20.73
C ARG A 624 41.21 26.19 20.06
N TRP A 625 41.25 26.29 18.73
CA TRP A 625 40.42 27.21 17.94
C TRP A 625 38.92 26.97 18.15
N LEU A 626 38.50 25.70 18.19
CA LEU A 626 37.11 25.30 18.50
C LEU A 626 36.71 25.59 19.96
N SER A 627 37.67 25.63 20.90
CA SER A 627 37.41 26.01 22.29
C SER A 627 37.30 27.53 22.50
N GLU A 628 38.15 28.31 21.84
CA GLU A 628 38.23 29.76 22.01
C GLU A 628 36.99 30.46 21.39
N ARG A 629 36.40 29.92 20.32
CA ARG A 629 35.10 30.37 19.79
C ARG A 629 33.91 30.16 20.73
N ARG A 630 33.97 29.24 21.71
CA ARG A 630 32.88 29.06 22.70
C ARG A 630 32.80 30.17 23.75
N GLN A 631 33.71 31.15 23.73
CA GLN A 631 33.77 32.26 24.69
C GLN A 631 33.56 33.64 24.04
N ALA A 632 33.26 33.71 22.73
CA ALA A 632 33.24 34.97 21.99
C ALA A 632 32.04 35.09 21.04
N VAL A 633 30.94 35.65 21.59
CA VAL A 633 29.70 36.12 20.93
C VAL A 633 28.76 35.02 20.44
#